data_AF-A0AAU9XZF2-F1
#
_entry.id   AF-A0AAU9XZF2-F1
#
_cell.length_a   1.000
_cell.length_b   1.000
_cell.length_c   1.000
_cell.angle_alpha   90.00
_cell.angle_beta   90.00
_cell.angle_gamma   90.00
#
_symmetry.space_group_name_H-M   'P 1'
#
loop_
_entity.id
_entity.type
_entity.pdbx_description
1 polymer ?
#
loop_
_entity_poly.entity_id
_entity_poly.type
_entity_poly.pdbx_seq_one_letter_code
_entity_poly.pdbx_strand_id
1 'polypeptide(L)'
;MAWNSSFFIILASLYFKDLAIAKNPCKTGVSVPGMALKGFVFKKVPVTAPHVCNVTCERETICQSYNYVIGEKSCELNTRTKEARPENFQPDGLRFYMGRINGRTPLGSIPELPALSCQEIKLSEGKDSISKTYWLDPTNVGSSKLVYCDMIWKVSQYNKNRIYTAFGLPLPWPSVKCFHLVSVISSINFQIDIDECKGSNDVCDENANCSNTVGFYNCTCKEGFTGDGRSCSDIDECKGSNNVTCDENANCSNTVGSYNCTCKDGFTGDGHSCSDIDECKGNHSCHVNAKCNNTLGSHICECQPGYTGNGRNCTGEFNFFVTIFTIGLHDTFNYGAAPFSHDARQLYNLLLITHINECKGNHSCHVNATCMNTKGSYVCTCHPGYTGNGSDCTDIDECKGSNKVCDENANCSNTVGFYNCTCKEGFTGDGRSCLGKLVTDTPRYNI
;
A
#
# COMPACT_ATOMS: atom_id res chain seq x y z
N MET A 1 6.90 55.18 54.76
CA MET A 1 8.28 54.66 54.78
C MET A 1 8.44 53.75 53.59
N ALA A 2 9.41 54.00 52.72
CA ALA A 2 9.77 53.05 51.67
C ALA A 2 10.50 51.85 52.28
N TRP A 3 10.55 50.73 51.56
CA TRP A 3 11.80 50.15 51.03
C TRP A 3 11.44 49.13 49.95
N ASN A 4 12.23 49.09 48.88
CA ASN A 4 12.05 48.19 47.73
C ASN A 4 12.46 46.75 48.08
N SER A 5 11.95 45.77 47.33
CA SER A 5 12.80 45.02 46.37
C SER A 5 12.03 43.99 45.55
N SER A 6 11.83 44.31 44.27
CA SER A 6 11.40 43.39 43.24
C SER A 6 12.50 42.35 42.95
N PHE A 7 12.43 41.13 43.50
CA PHE A 7 13.41 40.07 43.15
C PHE A 7 12.89 38.61 43.21
N PHE A 8 11.58 38.37 43.13
CA PHE A 8 11.00 37.01 43.17
C PHE A 8 10.05 36.65 41.99
N ILE A 9 10.08 37.41 40.90
CA ILE A 9 9.13 37.24 39.77
C ILE A 9 9.72 36.45 38.58
N ILE A 10 11.02 36.11 38.57
CA ILE A 10 11.71 35.50 37.41
C ILE A 10 12.38 34.15 37.73
N LEU A 11 11.77 33.32 38.61
CA LEU A 11 12.29 31.96 38.89
C LEU A 11 11.21 30.92 39.25
N ALA A 12 9.96 31.14 38.84
CA ALA A 12 8.87 30.17 38.96
C ALA A 12 8.25 29.76 37.59
N SER A 13 8.85 30.18 36.48
CA SER A 13 8.39 29.93 35.11
C SER A 13 8.87 28.60 34.50
N LEU A 14 9.39 27.67 35.32
CA LEU A 14 9.97 26.39 34.85
C LEU A 14 9.48 25.11 35.56
N TYR A 15 8.42 25.19 36.40
CA TYR A 15 7.87 23.99 37.08
C TYR A 15 6.34 23.84 37.02
N PHE A 16 5.69 24.41 36.01
CA PHE A 16 4.32 24.07 35.61
C PHE A 16 4.21 23.94 34.08
N LYS A 17 4.78 22.86 33.55
CA LYS A 17 4.23 22.20 32.36
C LYS A 17 3.48 20.95 32.83
N ASP A 18 2.49 20.52 32.04
CA ASP A 18 1.61 19.38 32.30
C ASP A 18 0.54 19.58 33.39
N LEU A 19 -0.16 20.72 33.35
CA LEU A 19 -1.61 20.68 33.61
C LEU A 19 -2.33 20.22 32.34
N ALA A 20 -2.33 18.91 32.10
CA ALA A 20 -3.22 18.30 31.11
C ALA A 20 -4.67 18.50 31.59
N ILE A 21 -5.40 19.41 30.96
CA ILE A 21 -6.84 19.58 31.19
C ILE A 21 -7.53 18.31 30.67
N ALA A 22 -7.84 17.40 31.58
CA ALA A 22 -8.55 16.17 31.26
C ALA A 22 -9.90 16.51 30.61
N LYS A 23 -10.07 16.14 29.34
CA LYS A 23 -11.18 16.56 28.48
C LYS A 23 -12.50 15.83 28.75
N ASN A 24 -12.70 15.37 29.99
CA ASN A 24 -13.90 14.71 30.48
C ASN A 24 -14.34 15.40 31.79
N PRO A 25 -15.63 15.76 31.96
CA PRO A 25 -16.10 16.31 33.23
C PRO A 25 -15.93 15.28 34.33
N CYS A 26 -15.38 15.69 35.47
CA CYS A 26 -15.25 14.84 36.66
C CYS A 26 -16.64 14.32 37.06
N LYS A 27 -16.84 13.00 37.03
CA LYS A 27 -18.06 12.37 37.55
C LYS A 27 -18.07 12.50 39.07
N THR A 28 -18.79 13.49 39.60
CA THR A 28 -18.94 13.71 41.03
C THR A 28 -19.95 12.73 41.62
N GLY A 29 -19.47 11.78 42.43
CA GLY A 29 -20.32 10.90 43.24
C GLY A 29 -20.92 11.64 44.43
N VAL A 30 -22.23 11.49 44.66
CA VAL A 30 -22.94 12.11 45.79
C VAL A 30 -23.05 11.10 46.94
N SER A 31 -22.43 11.42 48.08
CA SER A 31 -22.61 10.67 49.33
C SER A 31 -24.01 10.86 49.89
N VAL A 32 -24.64 9.79 50.37
CA VAL A 32 -25.91 9.87 51.11
C VAL A 32 -25.61 9.62 52.60
N PRO A 33 -25.55 10.67 53.44
CA PRO A 33 -25.29 10.52 54.87
C PRO A 33 -26.50 9.92 55.61
N GLY A 34 -26.25 9.21 56.71
CA GLY A 34 -27.31 8.66 57.55
C GLY A 34 -28.08 7.49 56.91
N MET A 35 -27.56 6.91 55.83
CA MET A 35 -28.16 5.81 55.08
C MET A 35 -27.08 4.77 54.76
N ALA A 36 -27.48 3.49 54.73
CA ALA A 36 -26.61 2.39 54.34
C ALA A 36 -27.39 1.33 53.55
N LEU A 37 -26.71 0.71 52.57
CA LEU A 37 -27.22 -0.48 51.91
C LEU A 37 -26.92 -1.72 52.78
N LYS A 38 -27.95 -2.46 53.19
CA LYS A 38 -27.83 -3.63 54.08
C LYS A 38 -27.93 -4.94 53.30
N GLY A 39 -27.36 -6.02 53.86
CA GLY A 39 -27.47 -7.38 53.30
C GLY A 39 -26.55 -7.71 52.12
N PHE A 40 -25.92 -6.72 51.48
CA PHE A 40 -25.04 -6.91 50.30
C PHE A 40 -23.56 -6.66 50.58
N VAL A 41 -23.18 -6.46 51.84
CA VAL A 41 -21.78 -6.26 52.26
C VAL A 41 -21.03 -7.58 52.12
N PHE A 42 -20.04 -7.64 51.21
CA PHE A 42 -19.22 -8.84 50.99
C PHE A 42 -17.82 -8.72 51.61
N LYS A 43 -17.35 -7.51 51.88
CA LYS A 43 -16.00 -7.25 52.41
C LYS A 43 -16.01 -5.99 53.27
N LYS A 44 -15.39 -6.07 54.45
CA LYS A 44 -15.17 -4.91 55.34
C LYS A 44 -13.68 -4.65 55.45
N VAL A 45 -13.25 -3.41 55.19
CA VAL A 45 -11.83 -3.01 55.13
C VAL A 45 -11.59 -1.79 56.02
N PRO A 46 -10.68 -1.82 57.01
CA PRO A 46 -10.31 -0.64 57.77
C PRO A 46 -9.50 0.33 56.89
N VAL A 47 -9.76 1.63 57.01
CA VAL A 47 -9.09 2.67 56.21
C VAL A 47 -8.73 3.90 57.05
N THR A 48 -7.73 4.65 56.60
CA THR A 48 -7.30 5.88 57.26
C THR A 48 -8.21 7.08 56.96
N ALA A 49 -8.86 7.09 55.79
CA ALA A 49 -9.75 8.16 55.33
C ALA A 49 -10.85 7.64 54.38
N PRO A 50 -12.00 8.34 54.25
CA PRO A 50 -13.15 7.81 53.50
C PRO A 50 -12.92 7.67 51.99
N HIS A 51 -12.07 8.51 51.38
CA HIS A 51 -11.78 8.44 49.95
C HIS A 51 -11.08 7.12 49.54
N VAL A 52 -10.38 6.47 50.48
CA VAL A 52 -9.72 5.17 50.28
C VAL A 52 -10.75 4.08 49.97
N CYS A 53 -12.01 4.22 50.44
CA CYS A 53 -13.09 3.31 50.08
C CYS A 53 -13.38 3.28 48.58
N ASN A 54 -13.27 4.42 47.88
CA ASN A 54 -13.49 4.45 46.45
C ASN A 54 -12.42 3.63 45.71
N VAL A 55 -11.14 3.85 46.03
CA VAL A 55 -10.01 3.09 45.45
C VAL A 55 -10.12 1.60 45.80
N THR A 56 -10.53 1.28 47.02
CA THR A 56 -10.71 -0.12 47.47
C THR A 56 -11.86 -0.79 46.73
N CYS A 57 -12.98 -0.09 46.51
CA CYS A 57 -14.10 -0.59 45.72
C CYS A 57 -13.74 -0.73 44.23
N GLU A 58 -12.97 0.20 43.66
CA GLU A 58 -12.59 0.16 42.24
C GLU A 58 -11.70 -1.05 41.90
N ARG A 59 -10.87 -1.51 42.85
CA ARG A 59 -10.04 -2.72 42.72
C ARG A 59 -10.84 -4.03 42.76
N GLU A 60 -12.04 -4.03 43.32
CA GLU A 60 -12.90 -5.21 43.43
C GLU A 60 -13.90 -5.22 42.26
N THR A 61 -13.80 -6.19 41.35
CA THR A 61 -14.70 -6.29 40.18
C THR A 61 -16.17 -6.44 40.56
N ILE A 62 -16.45 -7.04 41.71
CA ILE A 62 -17.78 -7.23 42.28
C ILE A 62 -18.30 -6.03 43.11
N CYS A 63 -17.50 -5.00 43.37
CA CYS A 63 -17.96 -3.86 44.17
C CYS A 63 -18.78 -2.88 43.32
N GLN A 64 -20.01 -2.60 43.75
CA GLN A 64 -20.97 -1.70 43.09
C GLN A 64 -21.22 -0.41 43.88
N SER A 65 -21.13 -0.49 45.20
CA SER A 65 -21.23 0.64 46.13
C SER A 65 -20.51 0.30 47.43
N TYR A 66 -20.43 1.24 48.36
CA TYR A 66 -19.92 0.98 49.71
C TYR A 66 -20.65 1.83 50.74
N ASN A 67 -20.70 1.33 51.98
CA ASN A 67 -21.01 2.14 53.15
C ASN A 67 -19.71 2.48 53.87
N TYR A 68 -19.50 3.73 54.27
CA TYR A 68 -18.42 4.10 55.18
C TYR A 68 -18.95 4.15 56.61
N VAL A 69 -18.32 3.42 57.52
CA VAL A 69 -18.63 3.43 58.96
C VAL A 69 -17.80 4.52 59.62
N ILE A 70 -18.48 5.57 60.12
CA ILE A 70 -17.82 6.82 60.53
C ILE A 70 -16.94 6.60 61.76
N GLY A 71 -17.46 5.94 62.80
CA GLY A 71 -16.75 5.71 64.06
C GLY A 71 -15.60 4.70 63.95
N GLU A 72 -15.78 3.64 63.17
CA GLU A 72 -14.77 2.58 62.99
C GLU A 72 -13.73 2.90 61.90
N LYS A 73 -13.94 3.96 61.11
CA LYS A 73 -13.15 4.29 59.90
C LYS A 73 -12.96 3.08 58.98
N SER A 74 -14.05 2.42 58.59
CA SER A 74 -14.02 1.24 57.73
C SER A 74 -15.01 1.32 56.57
N CYS A 75 -14.64 0.69 55.46
CA CYS A 75 -15.45 0.57 54.26
C CYS A 75 -16.14 -0.80 54.25
N GLU A 76 -17.47 -0.82 54.23
CA GLU A 76 -18.29 -2.00 53.98
C GLU A 76 -18.64 -2.01 52.48
N LEU A 77 -17.92 -2.79 51.69
CA LEU A 77 -18.09 -2.89 50.23
C LEU A 77 -19.31 -3.75 49.90
N ASN A 78 -20.16 -3.25 48.99
CA ASN A 78 -21.42 -3.88 48.60
C ASN A 78 -21.39 -4.42 47.17
N THR A 79 -22.04 -5.56 46.95
CA THR A 79 -22.25 -6.15 45.62
C THR A 79 -23.43 -5.55 44.84
N ARG A 80 -24.22 -4.66 45.45
CA ARG A 80 -25.41 -4.02 44.85
C ARG A 80 -25.39 -2.50 45.04
N THR A 81 -26.36 -1.81 44.44
CA THR A 81 -26.57 -0.37 44.59
C THR A 81 -27.95 -0.09 45.18
N LYS A 82 -28.17 1.13 45.70
CA LYS A 82 -29.48 1.58 46.21
C LYS A 82 -30.58 1.58 45.14
N GLU A 83 -30.22 1.72 43.86
CA GLU A 83 -31.16 1.68 42.74
C GLU A 83 -31.59 0.24 42.41
N ALA A 84 -30.69 -0.73 42.56
CA ALA A 84 -30.98 -2.16 42.45
C ALA A 84 -31.81 -2.71 43.62
N ARG A 85 -31.63 -2.12 44.82
CA ARG A 85 -32.14 -2.60 46.12
C ARG A 85 -32.66 -1.45 47.00
N PRO A 86 -33.70 -0.71 46.57
CA PRO A 86 -34.27 0.36 47.37
C PRO A 86 -34.80 -0.12 48.74
N GLU A 87 -35.32 -1.34 48.82
CA GLU A 87 -35.87 -1.97 50.03
C GLU A 87 -34.81 -2.24 51.13
N ASN A 88 -33.55 -2.42 50.73
CA ASN A 88 -32.43 -2.62 51.64
C ASN A 88 -31.60 -1.34 51.87
N PHE A 89 -31.99 -0.22 51.27
CA PHE A 89 -31.34 1.07 51.46
C PHE A 89 -32.01 1.82 52.63
N GLN A 90 -31.49 1.60 53.84
CA GLN A 90 -32.18 1.93 55.08
C GLN A 90 -31.42 3.00 55.90
N PRO A 91 -32.12 3.77 56.76
CA PRO A 91 -31.48 4.71 57.67
C PRO A 91 -30.46 4.05 58.61
N ASP A 92 -29.27 4.63 58.68
CA ASP A 92 -28.19 4.25 59.60
C ASP A 92 -27.33 5.49 59.89
N GLY A 93 -27.56 6.13 61.04
CA GLY A 93 -26.88 7.38 61.43
C GLY A 93 -25.37 7.25 61.65
N LEU A 94 -24.82 6.04 61.71
CA LEU A 94 -23.38 5.79 61.90
C LEU A 94 -22.63 5.59 60.58
N ARG A 95 -23.36 5.63 59.45
CA ARG A 95 -22.83 5.34 58.11
C ARG A 95 -23.17 6.45 57.12
N PHE A 96 -22.41 6.50 56.03
CA PHE A 96 -22.88 7.10 54.78
C PHE A 96 -22.67 6.13 53.62
N TYR A 97 -23.57 6.18 52.65
CA TYR A 97 -23.51 5.39 51.42
C TYR A 97 -22.87 6.17 50.28
N MET A 98 -22.10 5.48 49.44
CA MET A 98 -21.59 6.00 48.18
C MET A 98 -21.68 4.92 47.09
N GLY A 99 -22.20 5.28 45.91
CA GLY A 99 -22.15 4.42 44.72
C GLY A 99 -20.76 4.49 44.06
N ARG A 100 -20.30 3.39 43.46
CA ARG A 100 -19.04 3.37 42.70
C ARG A 100 -19.06 4.40 41.58
N ILE A 101 -17.99 5.19 41.47
CA ILE A 101 -17.90 6.37 40.60
C ILE A 101 -17.37 6.00 39.20
N ASN A 102 -16.24 5.28 39.14
CA ASN A 102 -15.64 4.83 37.89
C ASN A 102 -16.04 3.39 37.56
N GLY A 103 -16.46 3.17 36.30
CA GLY A 103 -16.66 1.86 35.66
C GLY A 103 -17.28 0.77 36.55
N ARG A 104 -18.61 0.68 36.60
CA ARG A 104 -19.32 -0.44 37.22
C ARG A 104 -19.39 -1.63 36.25
N THR A 105 -19.03 -2.81 36.75
CA THR A 105 -19.35 -4.11 36.12
C THR A 105 -20.88 -4.27 36.08
N PRO A 106 -21.51 -4.59 34.95
CA PRO A 106 -22.96 -4.81 34.92
C PRO A 106 -23.45 -5.90 35.87
N LEU A 107 -24.60 -5.69 36.52
CA LEU A 107 -25.27 -6.76 37.25
C LEU A 107 -25.69 -7.85 36.26
N GLY A 108 -25.43 -9.09 36.62
CA GLY A 108 -25.61 -10.26 35.79
C GLY A 108 -24.57 -10.45 34.68
N SER A 109 -23.58 -9.56 34.50
CA SER A 109 -22.52 -9.84 33.49
C SER A 109 -21.54 -10.93 33.93
N ILE A 110 -21.39 -11.17 35.24
CA ILE A 110 -20.52 -12.21 35.81
C ILE A 110 -21.28 -13.05 36.85
N PRO A 111 -20.94 -14.35 37.04
CA PRO A 111 -21.63 -15.24 37.97
C PRO A 111 -21.66 -14.76 39.42
N GLU A 112 -20.65 -13.99 39.85
CA GLU A 112 -20.48 -13.44 41.20
C GLU A 112 -21.34 -12.18 41.45
N LEU A 113 -21.97 -11.63 40.40
CA LEU A 113 -22.92 -10.52 40.47
C LEU A 113 -24.30 -10.88 39.89
N PRO A 114 -24.96 -11.97 40.31
CA PRO A 114 -26.18 -12.40 39.65
C PRO A 114 -27.35 -11.47 39.99
N ALA A 115 -28.07 -10.96 38.99
CA ALA A 115 -29.28 -10.19 39.26
C ALA A 115 -30.43 -11.13 39.64
N LEU A 116 -31.39 -10.71 40.45
CA LEU A 116 -32.63 -11.48 40.66
C LEU A 116 -33.56 -11.34 39.44
N SER A 117 -33.41 -10.28 38.63
CA SER A 117 -34.27 -10.00 37.48
C SER A 117 -33.64 -9.03 36.46
N CYS A 118 -34.14 -9.03 35.23
CA CYS A 118 -33.78 -8.02 34.22
C CYS A 118 -34.13 -6.58 34.64
N GLN A 119 -35.12 -6.41 35.54
CA GLN A 119 -35.50 -5.13 36.13
C GLN A 119 -34.34 -4.52 36.94
N GLU A 120 -33.70 -5.35 37.78
CA GLU A 120 -32.61 -4.94 38.66
C GLU A 120 -31.40 -4.42 37.86
N ILE A 121 -31.02 -5.14 36.80
CA ILE A 121 -29.93 -4.76 35.87
C ILE A 121 -30.21 -3.38 35.29
N LYS A 122 -31.43 -3.17 34.78
CA LYS A 122 -31.84 -1.90 34.18
C LYS A 122 -31.82 -0.75 35.19
N LEU A 123 -32.27 -0.99 36.42
CA LEU A 123 -32.27 0.01 37.49
C LEU A 123 -30.85 0.33 38.00
N SER A 124 -29.93 -0.63 38.02
CA SER A 124 -28.55 -0.41 38.49
C SER A 124 -27.66 0.37 37.51
N GLU A 125 -27.97 0.31 36.22
CA GLU A 125 -27.06 0.77 35.15
C GLU A 125 -27.65 1.77 34.16
N GLY A 126 -28.95 1.72 33.87
CA GLY A 126 -29.63 2.66 32.96
C GLY A 126 -29.13 2.66 31.51
N LYS A 127 -28.39 1.65 31.06
CA LYS A 127 -27.80 1.54 29.71
C LYS A 127 -28.57 0.60 28.78
N ASP A 128 -28.29 0.73 27.49
CA ASP A 128 -28.65 -0.26 26.47
C ASP A 128 -28.04 -1.64 26.76
N SER A 129 -28.67 -2.69 26.25
CA SER A 129 -28.25 -4.07 26.49
C SER A 129 -26.90 -4.38 25.84
N ILE A 130 -25.86 -4.61 26.65
CA ILE A 130 -24.50 -4.90 26.16
C ILE A 130 -24.40 -6.33 25.57
N SER A 131 -25.03 -7.32 26.23
CA SER A 131 -24.92 -8.74 25.85
C SER A 131 -26.28 -9.44 25.71
N LYS A 132 -27.37 -8.77 26.11
CA LYS A 132 -28.75 -9.31 26.24
C LYS A 132 -28.90 -10.58 27.09
N THR A 133 -27.82 -11.16 27.59
CA THR A 133 -27.81 -12.42 28.33
C THR A 133 -27.04 -12.20 29.62
N TYR A 134 -27.64 -12.57 30.75
CA TYR A 134 -27.17 -12.20 32.06
C TYR A 134 -27.40 -13.34 33.07
N TRP A 135 -26.48 -13.49 34.01
CA TRP A 135 -26.60 -14.37 35.16
C TRP A 135 -27.73 -13.88 36.07
N LEU A 136 -28.84 -14.63 36.08
CA LEU A 136 -29.96 -14.42 36.97
C LEU A 136 -30.01 -15.50 38.06
N ASP A 137 -30.11 -15.09 39.32
CA ASP A 137 -30.49 -15.96 40.44
C ASP A 137 -31.83 -15.47 41.00
N PRO A 138 -32.97 -15.74 40.35
CA PRO A 138 -34.28 -15.27 40.82
C PRO A 138 -34.69 -15.84 42.19
N THR A 139 -33.95 -16.85 42.68
CA THR A 139 -34.18 -17.52 43.96
C THR A 139 -33.33 -16.96 45.11
N ASN A 140 -32.27 -16.20 44.82
CA ASN A 140 -31.29 -15.70 45.80
C ASN A 140 -30.62 -16.81 46.62
N VAL A 141 -30.34 -17.96 45.99
CA VAL A 141 -29.73 -19.16 46.60
C VAL A 141 -28.24 -19.30 46.25
N GLY A 142 -27.69 -18.37 45.46
CA GLY A 142 -26.34 -18.43 44.88
C GLY A 142 -26.27 -19.21 43.57
N SER A 143 -27.33 -19.96 43.21
CA SER A 143 -27.41 -20.75 41.98
C SER A 143 -27.86 -19.90 40.78
N SER A 144 -26.97 -19.04 40.31
CA SER A 144 -27.24 -18.22 39.13
C SER A 144 -27.32 -19.05 37.84
N LYS A 145 -28.21 -18.65 36.94
CA LYS A 145 -28.39 -19.25 35.61
C LYS A 145 -28.27 -18.17 34.56
N LEU A 146 -27.60 -18.46 33.46
CA LEU A 146 -27.50 -17.55 32.33
C LEU A 146 -28.87 -17.48 31.61
N VAL A 147 -29.49 -16.29 31.60
CA VAL A 147 -30.85 -16.06 31.08
C VAL A 147 -30.88 -14.82 30.19
N TYR A 148 -31.69 -14.86 29.12
CA TYR A 148 -31.88 -13.74 28.21
C TYR A 148 -32.80 -12.65 28.81
N CYS A 149 -32.32 -11.41 28.79
CA CYS A 149 -32.97 -10.18 29.20
C CYS A 149 -32.86 -9.13 28.08
N ASP A 150 -33.96 -8.86 27.37
CA ASP A 150 -33.99 -7.89 26.27
C ASP A 150 -33.96 -6.41 26.72
N MET A 151 -33.74 -6.14 28.01
CA MET A 151 -33.85 -4.82 28.69
C MET A 151 -35.18 -4.06 28.48
N ILE A 152 -36.15 -4.65 27.76
CA ILE A 152 -37.53 -4.20 27.55
C ILE A 152 -38.48 -5.09 28.37
N TRP A 153 -38.09 -5.43 29.60
CA TRP A 153 -38.92 -6.12 30.60
C TRP A 153 -39.39 -7.55 30.29
N LYS A 154 -38.86 -8.17 29.22
CA LYS A 154 -39.19 -9.54 28.84
C LYS A 154 -38.07 -10.51 29.23
N VAL A 155 -38.42 -11.50 30.07
CA VAL A 155 -37.64 -12.71 30.32
C VAL A 155 -38.14 -13.80 29.38
N SER A 156 -37.25 -14.48 28.67
CA SER A 156 -37.59 -15.72 27.96
C SER A 156 -36.61 -16.82 28.35
N GLN A 157 -37.09 -17.84 29.05
CA GLN A 157 -36.29 -19.05 29.30
C GLN A 157 -36.35 -19.98 28.09
N TYR A 158 -35.18 -20.40 27.60
CA TYR A 158 -35.09 -21.59 26.76
C TYR A 158 -35.31 -22.80 27.67
N ASN A 159 -36.50 -23.40 27.64
CA ASN A 159 -36.88 -24.39 28.66
C ASN A 159 -37.44 -25.68 28.04
N LYS A 160 -36.62 -26.74 28.02
CA LYS A 160 -37.15 -28.11 28.03
C LYS A 160 -37.65 -28.40 29.45
N ASN A 161 -38.94 -28.09 29.65
CA ASN A 161 -39.83 -28.41 30.79
C ASN A 161 -39.97 -27.35 31.91
N ARG A 162 -41.10 -26.60 31.84
CA ARG A 162 -42.08 -26.32 32.92
C ARG A 162 -41.58 -25.77 34.29
N ILE A 163 -42.21 -24.79 34.95
CA ILE A 163 -43.44 -23.97 34.74
C ILE A 163 -43.05 -22.50 35.10
N TYR A 164 -43.74 -21.42 34.70
CA TYR A 164 -44.87 -20.79 35.41
C TYR A 164 -45.36 -19.53 34.67
N THR A 165 -46.58 -19.07 34.96
CA THR A 165 -47.18 -17.81 34.52
C THR A 165 -47.53 -16.93 35.73
N ALA A 166 -47.28 -15.62 35.65
CA ALA A 166 -47.91 -14.63 36.53
C ALA A 166 -48.68 -13.62 35.66
N PHE A 167 -49.97 -13.44 35.95
CA PHE A 167 -50.90 -12.59 35.20
C PHE A 167 -50.68 -11.10 35.49
N GLY A 168 -50.99 -10.25 34.50
CA GLY A 168 -51.06 -8.80 34.63
C GLY A 168 -51.43 -8.13 33.31
N LEU A 169 -52.73 -7.89 33.09
CA LEU A 169 -53.26 -7.29 31.85
C LEU A 169 -52.97 -5.76 31.75
N PRO A 170 -53.05 -5.16 30.54
CA PRO A 170 -52.43 -3.87 30.22
C PRO A 170 -53.42 -2.67 30.11
N LEU A 171 -52.87 -1.52 29.65
CA LEU A 171 -53.49 -0.30 29.07
C LEU A 171 -53.49 0.97 29.96
N PRO A 172 -53.44 2.22 29.40
CA PRO A 172 -52.86 2.61 28.10
C PRO A 172 -52.14 3.99 27.99
N TRP A 173 -51.01 4.02 27.24
CA TRP A 173 -50.61 5.05 26.22
C TRP A 173 -50.42 6.54 26.65
N PRO A 174 -49.95 7.48 25.77
CA PRO A 174 -49.26 7.38 24.46
C PRO A 174 -47.78 7.90 24.52
N SER A 175 -46.89 7.74 23.53
CA SER A 175 -47.03 8.21 22.14
C SER A 175 -46.13 7.52 21.10
N VAL A 176 -46.79 7.16 19.99
CA VAL A 176 -46.39 6.97 18.58
C VAL A 176 -45.27 7.93 18.09
N LYS A 177 -44.43 7.71 17.06
CA LYS A 177 -44.39 6.87 15.81
C LYS A 177 -42.92 6.40 15.54
N CYS A 178 -42.51 5.53 14.61
CA CYS A 178 -42.98 5.16 13.25
C CYS A 178 -42.79 3.65 12.92
N PHE A 179 -43.42 3.21 11.83
CA PHE A 179 -43.40 1.85 11.26
C PHE A 179 -42.50 1.77 10.01
N HIS A 180 -41.90 0.60 9.70
CA HIS A 180 -41.99 -0.06 8.38
C HIS A 180 -41.36 -1.48 8.33
N LEU A 181 -42.19 -2.50 8.60
CA LEU A 181 -42.55 -3.65 7.74
C LEU A 181 -41.51 -4.48 6.90
N VAL A 182 -41.55 -5.81 7.15
CA VAL A 182 -41.32 -7.00 6.28
C VAL A 182 -39.88 -7.43 5.91
N SER A 183 -39.46 -8.67 6.28
CA SER A 183 -39.35 -9.83 5.35
C SER A 183 -38.65 -11.11 5.92
N VAL A 184 -39.40 -12.23 5.93
CA VAL A 184 -39.02 -13.61 5.48
C VAL A 184 -37.79 -14.39 6.06
N ILE A 185 -38.12 -15.51 6.74
CA ILE A 185 -37.44 -16.86 6.83
C ILE A 185 -35.91 -16.95 7.09
N SER A 186 -35.53 -17.51 8.25
CA SER A 186 -34.79 -18.79 8.39
C SER A 186 -34.27 -19.04 9.82
N SER A 187 -34.53 -20.24 10.34
CA SER A 187 -33.77 -21.13 11.26
C SER A 187 -32.54 -20.66 12.08
N ILE A 188 -32.22 -21.44 13.14
CA ILE A 188 -30.89 -21.79 13.71
C ILE A 188 -30.71 -21.54 15.24
N ASN A 189 -29.90 -22.42 15.84
CA ASN A 189 -29.52 -22.64 17.24
C ASN A 189 -28.19 -21.90 17.58
N PHE A 190 -27.86 -21.61 18.84
CA PHE A 190 -26.62 -20.84 19.15
C PHE A 190 -25.82 -21.31 20.39
N GLN A 191 -24.50 -21.32 20.26
CA GLN A 191 -23.48 -21.55 21.30
C GLN A 191 -22.75 -20.23 21.63
N ILE A 192 -22.07 -20.15 22.78
CA ILE A 192 -21.31 -18.95 23.18
C ILE A 192 -19.82 -19.18 22.90
N ASP A 193 -19.20 -18.15 22.34
CA ASP A 193 -17.83 -18.11 21.85
C ASP A 193 -16.84 -17.55 22.87
N ILE A 194 -15.58 -17.97 22.79
CA ILE A 194 -14.46 -17.37 23.53
C ILE A 194 -13.68 -16.50 22.54
N ASP A 195 -13.14 -15.37 22.98
CA ASP A 195 -12.34 -14.49 22.11
C ASP A 195 -10.85 -14.71 22.40
N GLU A 196 -10.26 -15.73 21.76
CA GLU A 196 -8.85 -16.07 21.98
C GLU A 196 -7.91 -14.94 21.53
N CYS A 197 -8.33 -14.10 20.58
CA CYS A 197 -7.56 -12.93 20.13
C CYS A 197 -7.42 -11.83 21.19
N LYS A 198 -8.14 -11.92 22.32
CA LYS A 198 -7.99 -11.03 23.49
C LYS A 198 -7.34 -11.72 24.70
N GLY A 199 -6.98 -13.00 24.57
CA GLY A 199 -6.19 -13.75 25.54
C GLY A 199 -4.68 -13.60 25.33
N SER A 200 -3.89 -14.16 26.25
CA SER A 200 -2.41 -14.21 26.31
C SER A 200 -1.66 -14.04 24.98
N ASN A 201 -0.58 -13.23 25.00
CA ASN A 201 0.18 -12.70 23.84
C ASN A 201 0.74 -13.66 22.77
N ASP A 202 0.49 -14.98 22.81
CA ASP A 202 1.17 -16.00 22.00
C ASP A 202 0.21 -16.88 21.14
N VAL A 203 -0.99 -16.38 20.79
CA VAL A 203 -2.02 -17.18 20.08
C VAL A 203 -1.77 -17.31 18.56
N CYS A 204 -1.20 -16.26 17.95
CA CYS A 204 -0.81 -16.18 16.54
C CYS A 204 0.63 -15.62 16.45
N ASP A 205 1.25 -15.73 15.27
CA ASP A 205 2.56 -15.13 14.98
C ASP A 205 2.53 -13.59 15.18
N GLU A 206 3.65 -12.98 15.55
CA GLU A 206 3.75 -11.51 15.67
C GLU A 206 3.47 -10.80 14.33
N ASN A 207 3.69 -11.49 13.21
CA ASN A 207 3.40 -11.04 11.85
C ASN A 207 2.06 -11.59 11.31
N ALA A 208 1.14 -12.03 12.19
CA ALA A 208 -0.22 -12.42 11.85
C ALA A 208 -1.29 -11.50 12.46
N ASN A 209 -2.47 -11.51 11.84
CA ASN A 209 -3.71 -10.97 12.38
C ASN A 209 -4.56 -12.12 12.93
N CYS A 210 -5.09 -11.95 14.15
CA CYS A 210 -6.03 -12.88 14.76
C CYS A 210 -7.47 -12.43 14.48
N SER A 211 -8.31 -13.33 13.96
CA SER A 211 -9.74 -13.10 13.76
C SER A 211 -10.56 -14.15 14.52
N ASN A 212 -11.34 -13.71 15.51
CA ASN A 212 -12.20 -14.61 16.28
C ASN A 212 -13.50 -14.94 15.52
N THR A 213 -13.96 -16.19 15.61
CA THR A 213 -15.24 -16.65 15.05
C THR A 213 -15.92 -17.65 15.98
N VAL A 214 -17.25 -17.80 15.88
CA VAL A 214 -18.04 -18.59 16.84
C VAL A 214 -17.58 -20.06 16.92
N GLY A 215 -16.83 -20.38 17.97
CA GLY A 215 -16.26 -21.70 18.27
C GLY A 215 -14.84 -21.94 17.75
N PHE A 216 -14.16 -20.94 17.17
CA PHE A 216 -12.80 -21.05 16.61
C PHE A 216 -12.18 -19.68 16.28
N TYR A 217 -10.90 -19.49 16.57
CA TYR A 217 -10.11 -18.37 16.09
C TYR A 217 -9.24 -18.77 14.89
N ASN A 218 -9.15 -17.90 13.89
CA ASN A 218 -8.22 -18.04 12.78
C ASN A 218 -7.05 -17.06 12.92
N CYS A 219 -5.84 -17.51 12.57
CA CYS A 219 -4.69 -16.65 12.40
C CYS A 219 -4.39 -16.54 10.90
N THR A 220 -4.20 -15.34 10.37
CA THR A 220 -3.78 -15.13 8.99
C THR A 220 -2.56 -14.23 8.97
N CYS A 221 -1.49 -14.61 8.28
CA CYS A 221 -0.32 -13.74 8.11
C CYS A 221 -0.73 -12.36 7.55
N LYS A 222 -0.03 -11.31 7.97
CA LYS A 222 -0.20 -9.94 7.47
C LYS A 222 0.22 -9.88 6.00
N GLU A 223 -0.20 -8.83 5.29
CA GLU A 223 0.29 -8.57 3.94
C GLU A 223 1.83 -8.50 3.94
N GLY A 224 2.47 -9.07 2.92
CA GLY A 224 3.93 -9.27 2.86
C GLY A 224 4.45 -10.55 3.53
N PHE A 225 3.61 -11.35 4.20
CA PHE A 225 4.02 -12.58 4.89
C PHE A 225 3.23 -13.82 4.44
N THR A 226 3.90 -14.97 4.43
CA THR A 226 3.33 -16.28 4.06
C THR A 226 3.55 -17.31 5.18
N GLY A 227 2.63 -18.26 5.33
CA GLY A 227 2.65 -19.24 6.40
C GLY A 227 1.25 -19.72 6.78
N ASP A 228 1.13 -20.31 7.97
CA ASP A 228 -0.12 -20.84 8.53
C ASP A 228 -0.79 -19.89 9.55
N GLY A 229 -0.28 -18.66 9.69
CA GLY A 229 -0.74 -17.68 10.68
C GLY A 229 -0.18 -17.87 12.10
N ARG A 230 0.43 -19.01 12.41
CA ARG A 230 1.16 -19.27 13.67
C ARG A 230 2.68 -19.26 13.50
N SER A 231 3.15 -19.46 12.28
CA SER A 231 4.51 -19.25 11.83
C SER A 231 4.43 -18.49 10.50
N CYS A 232 4.72 -17.20 10.51
CA CYS A 232 4.69 -16.33 9.34
C CYS A 232 6.11 -15.93 8.94
N SER A 233 6.53 -16.36 7.75
CA SER A 233 7.79 -15.95 7.13
C SER A 233 7.56 -14.83 6.12
N ASP A 234 8.49 -13.90 6.08
CA ASP A 234 8.61 -12.86 5.05
C ASP A 234 8.50 -13.44 3.63
N ILE A 235 7.72 -12.80 2.76
CA ILE A 235 7.62 -13.16 1.34
C ILE A 235 8.76 -12.45 0.59
N ASP A 236 9.67 -13.20 -0.01
CA ASP A 236 10.65 -12.61 -0.92
C ASP A 236 10.00 -12.29 -2.27
N GLU A 237 9.50 -11.06 -2.45
CA GLU A 237 8.84 -10.67 -3.71
C GLU A 237 9.82 -10.63 -4.91
N CYS A 238 11.13 -10.50 -4.64
CA CYS A 238 12.16 -10.55 -5.69
C CYS A 238 12.37 -11.97 -6.25
N LYS A 239 11.84 -13.02 -5.62
CA LYS A 239 11.94 -14.41 -6.08
C LYS A 239 10.68 -14.90 -6.83
N GLY A 240 10.46 -14.36 -8.02
CA GLY A 240 9.89 -15.07 -9.20
C GLY A 240 8.47 -15.66 -9.15
N SER A 241 7.77 -15.66 -8.02
CA SER A 241 6.47 -16.35 -7.86
C SER A 241 5.29 -15.42 -7.54
N ASN A 242 5.53 -14.16 -7.21
CA ASN A 242 4.57 -13.34 -6.46
C ASN A 242 3.94 -12.18 -7.26
N ASN A 243 4.03 -12.22 -8.59
CA ASN A 243 3.35 -11.28 -9.51
C ASN A 243 3.62 -9.78 -9.23
N VAL A 244 4.78 -9.50 -8.64
CA VAL A 244 5.31 -8.18 -8.30
C VAL A 244 6.31 -7.77 -9.37
N THR A 245 6.14 -6.57 -9.91
CA THR A 245 6.89 -6.08 -11.06
C THR A 245 7.60 -4.77 -10.70
N CYS A 246 8.88 -4.86 -10.38
CA CYS A 246 9.79 -3.73 -10.60
C CYS A 246 9.94 -3.49 -12.11
N ASP A 247 10.37 -2.29 -12.51
CA ASP A 247 10.72 -2.01 -13.91
C ASP A 247 11.82 -2.97 -14.41
N GLU A 248 11.86 -3.29 -15.70
CA GLU A 248 12.93 -4.12 -16.28
C GLU A 248 14.32 -3.48 -16.09
N ASN A 249 14.37 -2.15 -15.97
CA ASN A 249 15.54 -1.34 -15.70
C ASN A 249 15.71 -1.01 -14.20
N ALA A 250 15.06 -1.75 -13.31
CA ALA A 250 15.24 -1.65 -11.86
C ALA A 250 15.84 -2.92 -11.22
N ASN A 251 16.42 -2.75 -10.05
CA ASN A 251 16.85 -3.79 -9.14
C ASN A 251 15.83 -3.92 -8.01
N CYS A 252 15.38 -5.16 -7.76
CA CYS A 252 14.50 -5.48 -6.63
C CYS A 252 15.35 -5.74 -5.36
N SER A 253 14.89 -5.22 -4.22
CA SER A 253 15.46 -5.50 -2.90
C SER A 253 14.36 -5.88 -1.92
N ASN A 254 14.46 -7.07 -1.33
CA ASN A 254 13.49 -7.58 -0.37
C ASN A 254 13.65 -6.91 1.00
N THR A 255 12.54 -6.65 1.70
CA THR A 255 12.51 -6.05 3.05
C THR A 255 11.48 -6.77 3.91
N VAL A 256 11.52 -6.61 5.24
CA VAL A 256 10.59 -7.35 6.11
C VAL A 256 9.16 -6.83 5.94
N GLY A 257 8.30 -7.65 5.34
CA GLY A 257 6.89 -7.39 5.04
C GLY A 257 6.64 -6.57 3.77
N SER A 258 7.65 -6.34 2.92
CA SER A 258 7.52 -5.58 1.67
C SER A 258 8.79 -5.66 0.81
N TYR A 259 8.84 -4.95 -0.30
CA TYR A 259 10.03 -4.83 -1.15
C TYR A 259 10.24 -3.38 -1.59
N ASN A 260 11.43 -3.09 -2.08
CA ASN A 260 11.78 -1.82 -2.68
C ASN A 260 12.45 -2.01 -4.04
N CYS A 261 11.95 -1.32 -5.06
CA CYS A 261 12.54 -1.27 -6.40
C CYS A 261 13.42 -0.02 -6.52
N THR A 262 14.61 -0.14 -7.09
CA THR A 262 15.51 0.99 -7.36
C THR A 262 15.97 0.95 -8.81
N CYS A 263 15.86 2.06 -9.55
CA CYS A 263 16.37 2.09 -10.93
C CYS A 263 17.87 1.77 -10.98
N LYS A 264 18.30 1.04 -12.01
CA LYS A 264 19.69 0.72 -12.29
C LYS A 264 20.49 1.99 -12.61
N ASP A 265 21.80 1.91 -12.47
CA ASP A 265 22.70 3.00 -12.88
C ASP A 265 22.41 3.42 -14.34
N GLY A 266 22.37 4.73 -14.60
CA GLY A 266 21.98 5.30 -15.90
C GLY A 266 20.46 5.52 -16.08
N PHE A 267 19.62 5.11 -15.13
CA PHE A 267 18.16 5.31 -15.18
C PHE A 267 17.64 6.15 -14.02
N THR A 268 16.52 6.86 -14.24
CA THR A 268 15.83 7.71 -13.26
C THR A 268 14.34 7.40 -13.21
N GLY A 269 13.74 7.42 -12.03
CA GLY A 269 12.36 7.03 -11.81
C GLY A 269 12.07 6.67 -10.35
N ASP A 270 10.95 5.96 -10.13
CA ASP A 270 10.50 5.48 -8.81
C ASP A 270 10.80 3.99 -8.57
N GLY A 271 11.49 3.32 -9.51
CA GLY A 271 11.79 1.88 -9.46
C GLY A 271 10.72 0.97 -10.07
N HIS A 272 9.49 1.47 -10.24
CA HIS A 272 8.40 0.79 -10.96
C HIS A 272 8.20 1.33 -12.38
N SER A 273 8.65 2.56 -12.62
CA SER A 273 8.82 3.18 -13.93
C SER A 273 10.19 3.84 -13.99
N CYS A 274 11.12 3.24 -14.72
CA CYS A 274 12.48 3.73 -14.89
C CYS A 274 12.69 4.22 -16.33
N SER A 275 13.19 5.45 -16.44
CA SER A 275 13.45 6.12 -17.72
C SER A 275 14.94 6.41 -17.87
N ASP A 276 15.43 6.32 -19.09
CA ASP A 276 16.84 6.54 -19.44
C ASP A 276 17.30 7.98 -19.15
N ILE A 277 18.48 8.15 -18.55
CA ILE A 277 19.06 9.47 -18.28
C ILE A 277 19.85 9.91 -19.50
N ASP A 278 19.34 10.92 -20.23
CA ASP A 278 20.08 11.53 -21.34
C ASP A 278 21.26 12.37 -20.84
N GLU A 279 22.42 11.73 -20.69
CA GLU A 279 23.63 12.39 -20.19
C GLU A 279 24.20 13.40 -21.19
N CYS A 280 23.87 13.26 -22.48
CA CYS A 280 24.28 14.20 -23.53
C CYS A 280 23.55 15.54 -23.45
N LYS A 281 22.37 15.63 -22.79
CA LYS A 281 21.74 16.90 -22.41
C LYS A 281 22.36 17.55 -21.17
N GLY A 282 23.12 16.79 -20.38
CA GLY A 282 23.71 17.19 -19.11
C GLY A 282 25.22 17.48 -19.20
N ASN A 283 25.91 17.31 -18.07
CA ASN A 283 27.36 17.39 -18.00
C ASN A 283 27.99 16.01 -18.28
N HIS A 284 28.39 15.78 -19.52
CA HIS A 284 28.89 14.47 -19.98
C HIS A 284 30.42 14.31 -19.87
N SER A 285 30.88 13.06 -19.85
CA SER A 285 32.32 12.72 -19.77
C SER A 285 33.09 12.80 -21.10
N CYS A 286 32.43 13.12 -22.21
CA CYS A 286 33.05 13.16 -23.54
C CYS A 286 34.02 14.34 -23.71
N HIS A 287 35.04 14.13 -24.55
CA HIS A 287 35.99 15.16 -24.94
C HIS A 287 35.29 16.30 -25.70
N VAL A 288 35.82 17.53 -25.63
CA VAL A 288 35.26 18.69 -26.36
C VAL A 288 35.23 18.49 -27.89
N ASN A 289 36.16 17.69 -28.42
CA ASN A 289 36.22 17.29 -29.83
C ASN A 289 35.62 15.90 -30.08
N ALA A 290 34.69 15.45 -29.24
CA ALA A 290 33.89 14.25 -29.44
C ALA A 290 32.41 14.61 -29.60
N LYS A 291 31.64 13.70 -30.20
CA LYS A 291 30.19 13.72 -30.23
C LYS A 291 29.70 12.78 -29.13
N CYS A 292 28.77 13.26 -28.30
CA CYS A 292 28.02 12.43 -27.36
C CYS A 292 26.81 11.83 -28.09
N ASN A 293 26.66 10.51 -28.04
CA ASN A 293 25.46 9.78 -28.46
C ASN A 293 24.88 9.09 -27.20
N ASN A 294 23.63 9.40 -26.85
CA ASN A 294 22.96 8.77 -25.72
C ASN A 294 22.55 7.33 -26.05
N THR A 295 22.61 6.43 -25.07
CA THR A 295 22.29 5.00 -25.19
C THR A 295 21.53 4.52 -23.94
N LEU A 296 20.85 3.38 -23.99
CA LEU A 296 20.10 2.90 -22.81
C LEU A 296 21.04 2.58 -21.64
N GLY A 297 20.91 3.36 -20.56
CA GLY A 297 21.70 3.28 -19.33
C GLY A 297 23.10 3.89 -19.40
N SER A 298 23.47 4.61 -20.47
CA SER A 298 24.81 5.22 -20.62
C SER A 298 24.94 6.15 -21.84
N HIS A 299 26.13 6.69 -22.08
CA HIS A 299 26.46 7.44 -23.31
C HIS A 299 27.75 6.94 -23.95
N ILE A 300 27.77 6.98 -25.28
CA ILE A 300 28.96 6.71 -26.09
C ILE A 300 29.54 8.04 -26.58
N CYS A 301 30.86 8.18 -26.46
CA CYS A 301 31.62 9.31 -26.97
C CYS A 301 32.40 8.87 -28.23
N GLU A 302 32.21 9.56 -29.35
CA GLU A 302 32.93 9.29 -30.60
C GLU A 302 33.76 10.51 -31.00
N CYS A 303 35.05 10.36 -31.29
CA CYS A 303 35.87 11.49 -31.73
C CYS A 303 35.33 12.06 -33.06
N GLN A 304 35.26 13.40 -33.16
CA GLN A 304 34.81 14.08 -34.38
C GLN A 304 35.82 13.87 -35.53
N PRO A 305 35.39 13.96 -36.81
CA PRO A 305 36.27 13.77 -37.96
C PRO A 305 37.56 14.61 -37.88
N GLY A 306 38.71 13.98 -38.16
CA GLY A 306 40.04 14.59 -38.01
C GLY A 306 40.68 14.40 -36.63
N TYR A 307 39.98 13.79 -35.66
CA TYR A 307 40.52 13.42 -34.35
C TYR A 307 40.50 11.90 -34.15
N THR A 308 41.54 11.36 -33.52
CA THR A 308 41.68 9.95 -33.14
C THR A 308 41.72 9.82 -31.61
N GLY A 309 41.24 8.70 -31.08
CA GLY A 309 41.20 8.48 -29.63
C GLY A 309 40.00 7.64 -29.18
N ASN A 310 39.64 7.75 -27.91
CA ASN A 310 38.59 6.93 -27.27
C ASN A 310 37.31 7.72 -26.92
N GLY A 311 37.09 8.88 -27.55
CA GLY A 311 35.94 9.74 -27.31
C GLY A 311 35.99 10.56 -26.01
N ARG A 312 36.65 10.06 -24.95
CA ARG A 312 36.93 10.83 -23.72
C ARG A 312 38.24 11.62 -23.81
N ASN A 313 39.16 11.16 -24.66
CA ASN A 313 40.36 11.88 -25.07
C ASN A 313 40.50 11.74 -26.59
N CYS A 314 40.58 12.86 -27.31
CA CYS A 314 40.63 12.90 -28.78
C CYS A 314 41.73 13.85 -29.25
N THR A 315 42.76 13.29 -29.87
CA THR A 315 43.92 14.01 -30.41
C THR A 315 43.79 14.17 -31.92
N GLY A 316 43.99 15.39 -32.43
CA GLY A 316 43.99 15.62 -33.87
C GLY A 316 45.35 15.28 -34.49
N GLU A 317 45.37 14.51 -35.57
CA GLU A 317 46.58 14.43 -36.40
C GLU A 317 46.71 15.70 -37.24
N PHE A 318 47.69 16.54 -36.89
CA PHE A 318 48.07 17.67 -37.72
C PHE A 318 48.65 17.15 -39.04
N ASN A 319 47.85 17.23 -40.10
CA ASN A 319 48.25 16.81 -41.44
C ASN A 319 49.25 17.80 -42.06
N PHE A 320 50.52 17.66 -41.65
CA PHE A 320 51.66 18.54 -41.91
C PHE A 320 51.89 18.85 -43.41
N PHE A 321 51.38 17.99 -44.30
CA PHE A 321 51.50 18.14 -45.76
C PHE A 321 50.69 19.31 -46.34
N VAL A 322 49.62 19.77 -45.69
CA VAL A 322 48.80 20.89 -46.20
C VAL A 322 49.50 22.24 -45.94
N THR A 323 50.37 22.33 -44.94
CA THR A 323 51.04 23.59 -44.55
C THR A 323 52.15 24.00 -45.52
N ILE A 324 52.82 23.05 -46.19
CA ILE A 324 53.97 23.37 -47.07
C ILE A 324 53.52 24.05 -48.37
N PHE A 325 52.38 23.67 -48.94
CA PHE A 325 51.89 24.27 -50.20
C PHE A 325 51.34 25.70 -50.04
N THR A 326 50.95 26.11 -48.83
CA THR A 326 50.50 27.49 -48.55
C THR A 326 51.62 28.43 -48.13
N ILE A 327 52.74 27.93 -47.59
CA ILE A 327 53.94 28.74 -47.31
C ILE A 327 54.65 29.15 -48.62
N GLY A 328 54.61 28.32 -49.66
CA GLY A 328 55.24 28.56 -50.96
C GLY A 328 54.74 29.76 -51.79
N LEU A 329 53.85 30.59 -51.25
CA LEU A 329 53.41 31.85 -51.87
C LEU A 329 53.56 33.08 -50.96
N HIS A 330 54.18 32.97 -49.78
CA HIS A 330 54.37 34.12 -48.89
C HIS A 330 55.71 34.15 -48.13
N ASP A 331 56.80 33.79 -48.82
CA ASP A 331 58.18 34.03 -48.37
C ASP A 331 58.58 35.52 -48.41
N THR A 332 57.87 36.34 -47.62
CA THR A 332 58.44 37.53 -46.96
C THR A 332 57.78 37.69 -45.58
N PHE A 333 58.36 37.09 -44.54
CA PHE A 333 58.95 37.84 -43.43
C PHE A 333 59.59 36.90 -42.40
N ASN A 334 60.91 37.03 -42.26
CA ASN A 334 61.68 36.45 -41.17
C ASN A 334 61.52 37.33 -39.92
N TYR A 335 61.08 36.79 -38.78
CA TYR A 335 61.56 37.05 -37.41
C TYR A 335 60.67 36.32 -36.38
N GLY A 336 61.24 35.96 -35.23
CA GLY A 336 60.61 35.06 -34.27
C GLY A 336 59.67 35.70 -33.23
N ALA A 337 58.94 34.83 -32.55
CA ALA A 337 58.35 35.00 -31.22
C ALA A 337 57.44 36.24 -30.97
N ALA A 338 56.15 36.08 -31.23
CA ALA A 338 55.07 36.73 -30.48
C ALA A 338 53.85 35.77 -30.38
N PRO A 339 53.08 35.78 -29.28
CA PRO A 339 51.97 34.84 -29.10
C PRO A 339 50.77 35.21 -29.99
N PHE A 340 50.11 34.19 -30.57
CA PHE A 340 48.91 34.36 -31.38
C PHE A 340 47.79 35.04 -30.56
N SER A 341 47.30 36.18 -31.06
CA SER A 341 46.16 36.90 -30.49
C SER A 341 44.82 36.27 -30.86
N HIS A 342 43.79 36.62 -30.09
CA HIS A 342 42.51 35.90 -30.01
C HIS A 342 41.58 36.07 -31.23
N ASP A 343 41.98 36.85 -32.25
CA ASP A 343 41.12 37.30 -33.36
C ASP A 343 41.31 36.54 -34.69
N ALA A 344 42.26 35.59 -34.77
CA ALA A 344 42.40 34.72 -35.94
C ALA A 344 41.26 33.68 -36.10
N ARG A 345 40.30 33.64 -35.16
CA ARG A 345 39.26 32.59 -35.08
C ARG A 345 38.05 32.82 -36.00
N GLN A 346 37.88 34.01 -36.60
CA GLN A 346 36.75 34.28 -37.49
C GLN A 346 36.99 33.89 -38.96
N LEU A 347 38.24 33.86 -39.44
CA LEU A 347 38.56 33.42 -40.81
C LEU A 347 38.74 31.90 -40.94
N TYR A 348 39.05 31.21 -39.85
CA TYR A 348 39.20 29.74 -39.85
C TYR A 348 37.86 29.00 -40.03
N ASN A 349 36.75 29.63 -39.62
CA ASN A 349 35.39 29.06 -39.75
C ASN A 349 34.83 29.09 -41.19
N LEU A 350 35.53 29.72 -42.14
CA LEU A 350 35.06 29.87 -43.52
C LEU A 350 35.68 28.88 -44.52
N LEU A 351 36.64 28.04 -44.09
CA LEU A 351 37.50 27.27 -44.99
C LEU A 351 37.63 25.76 -44.70
N LEU A 352 36.87 25.22 -43.74
CA LEU A 352 36.77 23.78 -43.47
C LEU A 352 35.43 23.18 -43.90
N ILE A 353 34.97 23.55 -45.09
CA ILE A 353 33.92 22.79 -45.81
C ILE A 353 34.27 22.67 -47.31
N THR A 354 35.45 22.17 -47.62
CA THR A 354 35.52 21.26 -48.78
C THR A 354 34.96 19.93 -48.32
N HIS A 355 33.67 19.66 -48.62
CA HIS A 355 33.14 18.31 -48.56
C HIS A 355 34.04 17.45 -49.46
N ILE A 356 34.91 16.64 -48.87
CA ILE A 356 35.44 15.46 -49.56
C ILE A 356 34.18 14.67 -49.94
N ASN A 357 34.08 14.25 -51.20
CA ASN A 357 32.97 13.42 -51.64
C ASN A 357 33.49 12.00 -51.70
N GLU A 358 33.34 11.26 -50.61
CA GLU A 358 33.87 9.90 -50.49
C GLU A 358 33.19 8.94 -51.48
N CYS A 359 31.96 9.25 -51.92
CA CYS A 359 31.28 8.55 -53.03
C CYS A 359 31.91 8.81 -54.42
N LYS A 360 32.88 9.73 -54.52
CA LYS A 360 33.78 9.88 -55.69
C LYS A 360 35.22 9.46 -55.38
N GLY A 361 35.48 9.01 -54.15
CA GLY A 361 36.79 8.58 -53.66
C GLY A 361 36.77 7.11 -53.24
N ASN A 362 37.46 6.79 -52.15
CA ASN A 362 37.48 5.45 -51.58
C ASN A 362 36.36 5.29 -50.55
N HIS A 363 35.41 4.38 -50.78
CA HIS A 363 34.29 4.08 -49.88
C HIS A 363 34.14 2.58 -49.63
N SER A 364 33.62 2.20 -48.46
CA SER A 364 33.40 0.79 -48.07
C SER A 364 31.96 0.28 -48.29
N CYS A 365 31.13 1.01 -49.05
CA CYS A 365 29.79 0.55 -49.39
C CYS A 365 29.80 -0.78 -50.17
N HIS A 366 28.81 -1.64 -49.90
CA HIS A 366 28.61 -2.89 -50.61
C HIS A 366 28.29 -2.63 -52.10
N VAL A 367 28.57 -3.61 -52.97
CA VAL A 367 28.22 -3.51 -54.41
C VAL A 367 26.71 -3.35 -54.64
N ASN A 368 25.90 -3.90 -53.74
CA ASN A 368 24.44 -3.76 -53.73
C ASN A 368 23.98 -2.62 -52.79
N ALA A 369 24.75 -1.55 -52.66
CA ALA A 369 24.39 -0.37 -51.89
C ALA A 369 24.72 0.94 -52.63
N THR A 370 23.86 1.95 -52.44
CA THR A 370 24.06 3.32 -52.93
C THR A 370 24.83 4.13 -51.90
N CYS A 371 25.88 4.84 -52.35
CA CYS A 371 26.62 5.80 -51.52
C CYS A 371 25.98 7.20 -51.59
N MET A 372 25.72 7.80 -50.43
CA MET A 372 25.23 9.17 -50.28
C MET A 372 26.23 10.01 -49.49
N ASN A 373 26.77 11.07 -50.11
CA ASN A 373 27.69 11.99 -49.46
C ASN A 373 26.95 12.91 -48.46
N THR A 374 27.56 13.17 -47.30
CA THR A 374 27.02 14.03 -46.24
C THR A 374 28.04 15.08 -45.80
N LYS A 375 27.82 15.78 -44.68
CA LYS A 375 28.76 16.81 -44.19
C LYS A 375 29.85 16.19 -43.31
N GLY A 376 30.96 15.82 -43.95
CA GLY A 376 32.15 15.27 -43.31
C GLY A 376 32.15 13.75 -43.16
N SER A 377 31.30 13.04 -43.93
CA SER A 377 31.24 11.58 -44.03
C SER A 377 30.30 11.18 -45.18
N TYR A 378 30.14 9.88 -45.43
CA TYR A 378 29.17 9.29 -46.35
C TYR A 378 28.32 8.21 -45.66
N VAL A 379 27.17 7.90 -46.27
CA VAL A 379 26.23 6.85 -45.82
C VAL A 379 26.01 5.86 -46.95
N CYS A 380 26.00 4.56 -46.65
CA CYS A 380 25.68 3.49 -47.60
C CYS A 380 24.27 2.95 -47.32
N THR A 381 23.43 2.81 -48.34
CA THR A 381 22.08 2.23 -48.21
C THR A 381 21.91 1.05 -49.17
N CYS A 382 21.53 -0.13 -48.66
CA CYS A 382 21.31 -1.30 -49.53
C CYS A 382 20.23 -1.00 -50.58
N HIS A 383 20.39 -1.56 -51.78
CA HIS A 383 19.40 -1.48 -52.86
C HIS A 383 18.08 -2.19 -52.45
N PRO A 384 16.92 -1.81 -53.04
CA PRO A 384 15.69 -2.56 -52.88
C PRO A 384 15.88 -4.05 -53.19
N GLY A 385 15.26 -4.94 -52.41
CA GLY A 385 15.48 -6.40 -52.48
C GLY A 385 16.68 -6.90 -51.66
N TYR A 386 17.46 -6.01 -51.03
CA TYR A 386 18.58 -6.36 -50.16
C TYR A 386 18.41 -5.81 -48.75
N THR A 387 18.92 -6.54 -47.76
CA THR A 387 18.94 -6.15 -46.34
C THR A 387 20.38 -6.18 -45.81
N GLY A 388 20.68 -5.35 -44.81
CA GLY A 388 22.02 -5.25 -44.23
C GLY A 388 22.34 -3.84 -43.73
N ASN A 389 23.64 -3.57 -43.53
CA ASN A 389 24.13 -2.31 -42.96
C ASN A 389 24.70 -1.32 -44.02
N GLY A 390 24.53 -1.62 -45.31
CA GLY A 390 25.04 -0.82 -46.42
C GLY A 390 26.50 -1.08 -46.79
N SER A 391 27.31 -1.65 -45.89
CA SER A 391 28.67 -2.13 -46.19
C SER A 391 28.69 -3.65 -46.47
N ASP A 392 27.73 -4.36 -45.88
CA ASP A 392 27.33 -5.73 -46.19
C ASP A 392 25.83 -5.73 -46.47
N CYS A 393 25.40 -6.29 -47.61
CA CYS A 393 24.01 -6.34 -48.05
C CYS A 393 23.70 -7.69 -48.70
N THR A 394 22.84 -8.47 -48.05
CA THR A 394 22.39 -9.79 -48.48
C THR A 394 21.01 -9.76 -49.11
N ASP A 395 20.75 -10.71 -50.01
CA ASP A 395 19.46 -10.95 -50.65
C ASP A 395 18.32 -11.15 -49.63
N ILE A 396 17.14 -10.57 -49.87
CA ILE A 396 15.94 -10.81 -49.07
C ILE A 396 15.14 -11.94 -49.73
N ASP A 397 14.96 -13.07 -49.05
CA ASP A 397 14.05 -14.11 -49.53
C ASP A 397 12.59 -13.73 -49.26
N GLU A 398 11.95 -13.02 -50.20
CA GLU A 398 10.58 -12.54 -50.01
C GLU A 398 9.55 -13.70 -49.97
N CYS A 399 9.92 -14.90 -50.41
CA CYS A 399 9.06 -16.08 -50.35
C CYS A 399 8.98 -16.72 -48.95
N LYS A 400 9.89 -16.37 -48.02
CA LYS A 400 9.90 -16.86 -46.63
C LYS A 400 9.29 -15.87 -45.61
N GLY A 401 8.92 -14.67 -46.04
CA GLY A 401 8.36 -13.63 -45.18
C GLY A 401 6.92 -13.90 -44.70
N SER A 402 6.53 -13.28 -43.59
CA SER A 402 5.17 -13.40 -43.04
C SER A 402 4.12 -12.57 -43.78
N ASN A 403 4.53 -11.63 -44.64
CA ASN A 403 3.64 -10.97 -45.60
C ASN A 403 3.47 -11.88 -46.82
N LYS A 404 2.23 -12.24 -47.18
CA LYS A 404 1.94 -12.96 -48.43
C LYS A 404 2.23 -12.06 -49.63
N VAL A 405 3.31 -12.33 -50.37
CA VAL A 405 3.79 -11.44 -51.45
C VAL A 405 3.27 -11.82 -52.86
N CYS A 406 2.89 -13.09 -53.05
CA CYS A 406 2.23 -13.62 -54.24
C CYS A 406 0.77 -14.01 -53.93
N ASP A 407 -0.05 -14.21 -54.97
CA ASP A 407 -1.39 -14.81 -54.86
C ASP A 407 -1.29 -16.20 -54.21
N GLU A 408 -2.31 -16.62 -53.44
CA GLU A 408 -2.35 -17.98 -52.89
C GLU A 408 -2.41 -19.07 -53.97
N ASN A 409 -2.89 -18.71 -55.16
CA ASN A 409 -2.92 -19.53 -56.38
C ASN A 409 -1.69 -19.32 -57.27
N ALA A 410 -0.62 -18.70 -56.76
CA ALA A 410 0.69 -18.60 -57.41
C ALA A 410 1.78 -19.36 -56.65
N ASN A 411 2.85 -19.71 -57.36
CA ASN A 411 4.11 -20.16 -56.81
C ASN A 411 5.06 -18.95 -56.70
N CYS A 412 5.69 -18.79 -55.55
CA CYS A 412 6.74 -17.79 -55.33
C CYS A 412 8.11 -18.40 -55.63
N SER A 413 8.96 -17.64 -56.31
CA SER A 413 10.37 -17.99 -56.57
C SER A 413 11.26 -16.82 -56.20
N ASN A 414 12.19 -17.04 -55.25
CA ASN A 414 13.17 -16.04 -54.87
C ASN A 414 14.27 -15.93 -55.92
N THR A 415 14.71 -14.70 -56.22
CA THR A 415 15.80 -14.40 -57.15
C THR A 415 16.66 -13.26 -56.60
N VAL A 416 17.89 -13.12 -57.09
CA VAL A 416 18.86 -12.19 -56.48
C VAL A 416 18.41 -10.73 -56.66
N GLY A 417 17.95 -10.11 -55.57
CA GLY A 417 17.43 -8.74 -55.47
C GLY A 417 15.94 -8.56 -55.83
N PHE A 418 15.18 -9.63 -56.07
CA PHE A 418 13.73 -9.56 -56.31
C PHE A 418 13.07 -10.96 -56.29
N TYR A 419 11.74 -11.02 -56.24
CA TYR A 419 10.97 -12.26 -56.36
C TYR A 419 10.11 -12.30 -57.62
N ASN A 420 9.84 -13.50 -58.12
CA ASN A 420 8.88 -13.73 -59.20
C ASN A 420 7.73 -14.63 -58.75
N CYS A 421 6.51 -14.26 -59.12
CA CYS A 421 5.28 -15.00 -58.84
C CYS A 421 4.72 -15.60 -60.15
N THR A 422 4.41 -16.89 -60.18
CA THR A 422 3.81 -17.54 -61.37
C THR A 422 2.53 -18.28 -60.99
N CYS A 423 1.41 -17.98 -61.65
CA CYS A 423 0.15 -18.68 -61.39
C CYS A 423 0.26 -20.20 -61.55
N LYS A 424 -0.42 -20.93 -60.67
CA LYS A 424 -0.53 -22.40 -60.70
C LYS A 424 -1.39 -22.85 -61.89
N GLU A 425 -1.27 -24.12 -62.25
CA GLU A 425 -2.02 -24.71 -63.37
C GLU A 425 -3.54 -24.51 -63.20
N GLY A 426 -4.23 -24.15 -64.29
CA GLY A 426 -5.65 -23.78 -64.27
C GLY A 426 -5.94 -22.30 -63.97
N PHE A 427 -4.94 -21.50 -63.58
CA PHE A 427 -5.09 -20.07 -63.32
C PHE A 427 -4.30 -19.21 -64.33
N THR A 428 -4.78 -17.99 -64.58
CA THR A 428 -4.15 -17.00 -65.47
C THR A 428 -4.12 -15.63 -64.80
N GLY A 429 -3.01 -14.92 -64.94
CA GLY A 429 -2.80 -13.61 -64.31
C GLY A 429 -1.32 -13.23 -64.25
N ASP A 430 -0.99 -12.27 -63.40
CA ASP A 430 0.38 -11.71 -63.22
C ASP A 430 1.16 -12.34 -62.06
N GLY A 431 0.61 -13.37 -61.42
CA GLY A 431 1.18 -14.02 -60.24
C GLY A 431 0.91 -13.33 -58.90
N ARG A 432 0.52 -12.05 -58.91
CA ARG A 432 0.00 -11.32 -57.73
C ARG A 432 -1.53 -11.38 -57.64
N SER A 433 -2.18 -11.56 -58.78
CA SER A 433 -3.59 -11.88 -58.94
C SER A 433 -3.72 -13.02 -59.95
N CYS A 434 -4.24 -14.16 -59.52
CA CYS A 434 -4.39 -15.36 -60.35
C CYS A 434 -5.87 -15.76 -60.43
N LEU A 435 -6.48 -15.58 -61.60
CA LEU A 435 -7.89 -15.88 -61.85
C LEU A 435 -8.05 -17.25 -62.49
N GLY A 436 -9.01 -18.04 -62.00
CA GLY A 436 -9.32 -19.37 -62.55
C GLY A 436 -9.78 -19.26 -64.01
N LYS A 437 -9.20 -20.08 -64.89
CA LYS A 437 -9.52 -20.10 -66.32
C LYS A 437 -10.88 -20.76 -66.51
N LEU A 438 -11.89 -19.99 -66.95
CA LEU A 438 -13.21 -20.54 -67.27
C LEU A 438 -13.08 -21.62 -68.35
N VAL A 439 -13.56 -22.83 -68.05
CA VAL A 439 -13.62 -23.94 -69.01
C VAL A 439 -14.78 -23.68 -69.98
N THR A 440 -14.52 -22.86 -71.00
CA THR A 440 -15.39 -22.77 -72.17
C THR A 440 -15.07 -23.94 -73.10
N ASP A 441 -15.67 -25.10 -72.85
CA ASP A 441 -15.98 -26.07 -73.90
C ASP A 441 -17.02 -27.09 -73.44
N THR A 442 -18.24 -26.93 -73.93
CA THR A 442 -19.15 -28.05 -74.16
C THR A 442 -19.31 -28.24 -75.67
N PRO A 443 -18.55 -29.17 -76.29
CA PRO A 443 -18.86 -29.61 -77.63
C PRO A 443 -20.23 -30.28 -77.62
N ARG A 444 -21.16 -29.84 -78.47
CA ARG A 444 -22.39 -30.61 -78.72
C ARG A 444 -22.00 -31.93 -79.37
N TYR A 445 -22.22 -33.04 -78.69
CA TYR A 445 -22.39 -34.32 -79.37
C TYR A 445 -23.87 -34.50 -79.72
N ASN A 446 -24.16 -34.47 -81.03
CA ASN A 446 -25.34 -35.14 -81.57
C ASN A 446 -25.07 -36.65 -81.53
N ILE A 447 -26.01 -37.42 -80.97
CA ILE A 447 -26.71 -38.60 -81.52
C ILE A 447 -27.64 -39.12 -80.43
#